data_AF-A0A1M5S2N8-F1
#
_entry.id   AF-A0A1M5S2N8-F1
#
_cell.length_a   1.000
_cell.length_b   1.000
_cell.length_c   1.000
_cell.angle_alpha   90.00
_cell.angle_beta   90.00
_cell.angle_gamma   90.00
#
_symmetry.space_group_name_H-M   'P 1'
#
loop_
_entity.id
_entity.type
_entity.pdbx_description
1 polymer ?
#
loop_
_entity_poly.entity_id
_entity_poly.type
_entity_poly.pdbx_seq_one_letter_code
_entity_poly.pdbx_strand_id
1 'polypeptide(L)'
;MITIQTKLTFPSKEDERVVADLMRRWSACMRFAYNRFLEGKTRNELKRDLQGVFNLNSRYADDAIMKAKSVLESCRERGENPSKVIFGGRNLFKKLKKRHINGNEYKKLQQEWQERRKGNLYSRGDKTKKGNLNTRIEID
;
A
#
# COMPACT_ATOMS: atom_id res chain seq x y z
N MET A 1 -20.47 7.54 6.87
CA MET A 1 -19.15 7.77 6.26
C MET A 1 -19.39 8.01 4.79
N ILE A 2 -18.98 9.17 4.26
CA ILE A 2 -19.10 9.46 2.82
C ILE A 2 -17.80 8.99 2.16
N THR A 3 -17.92 8.17 1.11
CA THR A 3 -16.77 7.70 0.31
C THR A 3 -16.91 8.31 -1.07
N ILE A 4 -15.87 8.99 -1.53
CA ILE A 4 -15.80 9.56 -2.88
C ILE A 4 -14.74 8.77 -3.65
N GLN A 5 -15.08 8.35 -4.87
CA GLN A 5 -14.15 7.73 -5.80
C GLN A 5 -13.86 8.71 -6.93
N THR A 6 -12.59 9.01 -7.14
CA THR A 6 -12.14 9.94 -8.19
C THR A 6 -10.98 9.34 -8.98
N LYS A 7 -10.77 9.84 -10.20
CA LYS A 7 -9.58 9.53 -10.98
C LYS A 7 -8.48 10.53 -10.62
N LEU A 8 -7.29 10.03 -10.31
CA LEU A 8 -6.12 10.87 -10.12
C LEU A 8 -5.56 11.27 -11.50
N THR A 9 -5.43 12.58 -11.73
CA THR A 9 -4.79 13.16 -12.90
C THR A 9 -3.59 13.98 -12.46
N PHE A 10 -2.61 14.13 -13.35
CA PHE A 10 -1.37 14.84 -13.07
C PHE A 10 -1.17 15.96 -14.10
N PRO A 11 -0.74 17.16 -13.69
CA PRO A 11 -0.40 18.24 -14.61
C PRO A 11 0.79 17.88 -15.51
N SER A 12 1.74 17.11 -14.97
CA SER A 12 2.95 16.70 -15.67
C SER A 12 3.26 15.21 -15.49
N LYS A 13 4.06 14.66 -16.40
CA LYS A 13 4.62 13.30 -16.26
C LYS A 13 5.60 13.18 -15.09
N GLU A 14 6.17 14.29 -14.63
CA GLU A 14 7.09 14.29 -13.50
C GLU A 14 6.32 14.09 -12.19
N ASP A 15 5.21 14.80 -12.00
CA ASP A 15 4.33 14.63 -10.84
C ASP A 15 3.79 13.19 -10.76
N GLU A 16 3.39 12.63 -11.90
CA GLU A 16 2.96 11.24 -12.00
C GLU A 16 4.06 10.28 -11.50
N ARG A 17 5.31 10.48 -11.93
CA ARG A 17 6.45 9.66 -11.52
C ARG A 17 6.73 9.79 -10.03
N VAL A 18 6.69 11.01 -9.49
CA VAL A 18 6.91 11.27 -8.05
C VAL A 18 5.86 10.57 -7.21
N VAL A 19 4.58 10.67 -7.59
CA VAL A 19 3.49 10.02 -6.85
C VAL A 19 3.53 8.49 -7.03
N ALA A 20 3.82 7.99 -8.22
CA ALA A 20 4.00 6.56 -8.45
C ALA A 20 5.16 5.97 -7.61
N ASP A 21 6.26 6.71 -7.47
CA ASP A 21 7.38 6.31 -6.62
C ASP A 21 7.01 6.32 -5.13
N LEU A 22 6.27 7.35 -4.68
CA LEU A 22 5.72 7.40 -3.32
C LEU A 22 4.81 6.20 -3.03
N MET A 23 3.86 5.90 -3.91
CA MET A 23 2.96 4.74 -3.80
C MET A 23 3.76 3.43 -3.73
N ARG A 24 4.79 3.30 -4.57
CA ARG A 24 5.68 2.12 -4.61
C ARG A 24 6.40 1.92 -3.29
N ARG A 25 7.01 2.98 -2.74
CA ARG A 25 7.72 2.96 -1.45
C ARG A 25 6.77 2.71 -0.28
N TRP A 26 5.63 3.39 -0.24
CA TRP A 26 4.60 3.18 0.77
C TRP A 26 4.06 1.74 0.77
N SER A 27 3.72 1.21 -0.41
CA SER A 27 3.25 -0.17 -0.56
C SER A 27 4.31 -1.18 -0.11
N ALA A 28 5.59 -0.92 -0.38
CA ALA A 28 6.70 -1.74 0.10
C ALA A 28 6.85 -1.68 1.62
N CYS A 29 6.77 -0.49 2.21
CA CYS A 29 6.79 -0.27 3.65
C CYS A 29 5.67 -1.02 4.36
N MET A 30 4.44 -0.96 3.85
CA MET A 30 3.28 -1.66 4.43
C MET A 30 3.47 -3.18 4.42
N ARG A 31 3.94 -3.76 3.30
CA ARG A 31 4.22 -5.21 3.23
C ARG A 31 5.35 -5.63 4.15
N PHE A 32 6.40 -4.81 4.24
CA PHE A 32 7.50 -5.07 5.15
C PHE A 32 7.01 -5.06 6.60
N ALA A 33 6.25 -4.03 7.00
CA ALA A 33 5.65 -3.94 8.32
C ALA A 33 4.76 -5.16 8.63
N TYR A 34 3.96 -5.62 7.67
CA TYR A 34 3.14 -6.82 7.81
C TYR A 34 3.98 -8.06 8.15
N ASN A 35 5.07 -8.30 7.41
CA ASN A 35 5.96 -9.44 7.68
C ASN A 35 6.61 -9.33 9.05
N ARG A 36 7.03 -8.13 9.45
CA ARG A 36 7.61 -7.90 10.79
C ARG A 36 6.59 -8.15 11.91
N PHE A 37 5.31 -7.84 11.70
CA PHE A 37 4.27 -8.19 12.67
C PHE A 37 4.10 -9.71 12.82
N LEU A 38 4.27 -10.49 11.75
CA LEU A 38 4.27 -11.96 11.83
C LEU A 38 5.45 -12.50 12.65
N GLU A 39 6.56 -11.77 12.67
CA GLU A 39 7.76 -12.07 13.48
C GLU A 39 7.65 -11.54 14.92
N GLY A 40 6.52 -10.96 15.32
CA GLY A 40 6.28 -10.46 16.67
C GLY A 40 6.81 -9.05 16.94
N LYS A 41 7.29 -8.32 15.93
CA LYS A 41 7.74 -6.93 16.10
C LYS A 41 6.60 -5.99 16.48
N THR A 42 6.90 -5.04 17.35
CA THR A 42 5.94 -4.04 17.83
C THR A 42 5.89 -2.82 16.90
N ARG A 43 4.79 -2.06 16.99
CA ARG A 43 4.64 -0.79 16.25
C ARG A 43 5.78 0.20 16.54
N ASN A 44 6.27 0.26 17.78
CA ASN A 44 7.27 1.25 18.20
C ASN A 44 8.65 0.93 17.61
N GLU A 45 9.03 -0.35 17.50
CA GLU A 45 10.23 -0.77 16.79
C GLU A 45 10.13 -0.38 15.31
N LEU A 46 9.01 -0.72 14.65
CA LEU A 46 8.83 -0.43 13.23
C LEU A 46 8.84 1.07 12.91
N LYS A 47 8.29 1.91 13.78
CA LYS A 47 8.23 3.36 13.53
C LYS A 47 9.62 4.01 13.47
N ARG A 48 10.60 3.48 14.20
CA ARG A 48 11.99 3.96 14.20
C ARG A 48 12.69 3.58 12.90
N ASP A 49 12.56 2.33 12.48
CA ASP A 49 13.35 1.78 11.39
C ASP A 49 12.79 2.14 10.01
N LEU A 50 11.46 2.10 9.84
CA LEU A 50 10.85 2.12 8.51
C LEU A 50 10.93 3.48 7.80
N GLN A 51 11.03 4.59 8.54
CA GLN A 51 11.13 5.93 7.93
C GLN A 51 12.38 6.05 7.06
N GLY A 52 13.54 5.69 7.61
CA GLY A 52 14.81 5.72 6.89
C GLY A 52 14.87 4.68 5.77
N VAL A 53 14.46 3.44 6.06
CA VAL A 53 14.53 2.33 5.09
C VAL A 53 13.72 2.60 3.82
N PHE A 54 12.54 3.21 3.94
CA PHE A 54 11.65 3.46 2.80
C PHE A 54 11.66 4.91 2.32
N ASN A 55 12.51 5.77 2.90
CA ASN A 55 12.54 7.22 2.65
C ASN A 55 11.13 7.84 2.71
N LEU A 56 10.38 7.52 3.77
CA LEU A 56 9.03 8.01 4.00
C LEU A 56 9.02 8.91 5.21
N ASN A 57 8.20 9.97 5.15
CA ASN A 57 7.96 10.77 6.35
C ASN A 57 7.27 9.93 7.44
N SER A 58 7.37 10.41 8.69
CA SER A 58 6.86 9.71 9.86
C SER A 58 5.37 9.35 9.78
N ARG A 59 4.55 10.18 9.14
CA ARG A 59 3.11 9.96 9.00
C ARG A 59 2.81 8.86 7.98
N TYR A 60 3.46 8.87 6.82
CA TYR A 60 3.30 7.81 5.81
C TYR A 60 3.80 6.45 6.31
N ALA A 61 4.94 6.43 7.01
CA ALA A 61 5.45 5.21 7.62
C ALA A 61 4.47 4.68 8.70
N ASP A 62 3.95 5.56 9.56
CA ASP A 62 2.97 5.17 10.58
C ASP A 62 1.66 4.65 9.97
N ASP A 63 1.19 5.26 8.89
CA ASP A 63 -0.01 4.83 8.16
C ASP A 63 0.20 3.48 7.47
N ALA A 64 1.39 3.23 6.94
CA ALA A 64 1.78 1.91 6.41
C ALA A 64 1.76 0.84 7.51
N ILE A 65 2.34 1.13 8.69
CA ILE A 65 2.33 0.23 9.85
C ILE A 65 0.89 -0.03 10.32
N MET A 66 0.08 1.03 10.44
CA MET A 66 -1.32 0.91 10.84
C MET A 66 -2.10 0.02 9.87
N LYS A 67 -1.94 0.26 8.56
CA LYS A 67 -2.65 -0.51 7.54
C LYS A 67 -2.20 -1.97 7.53
N ALA A 68 -0.91 -2.23 7.70
CA ALA A 68 -0.38 -3.59 7.84
C ALA A 68 -1.02 -4.33 9.04
N LYS A 69 -1.10 -3.67 10.20
CA LYS A 69 -1.77 -4.24 11.38
C LYS A 69 -3.25 -4.53 11.12
N SER A 70 -3.97 -3.59 10.48
CA SER A 70 -5.37 -3.78 10.11
C SER A 70 -5.58 -4.99 9.18
N VAL A 71 -4.68 -5.22 8.22
CA VAL A 71 -4.73 -6.41 7.36
C VAL A 71 -4.49 -7.69 8.16
N LEU A 72 -3.55 -7.66 9.11
CA LEU A 72 -3.25 -8.80 9.98
C LEU A 72 -4.45 -9.19 10.85
N GLU A 73 -5.06 -8.22 11.54
CA GLU A 73 -6.23 -8.48 12.38
C GLU A 73 -7.41 -8.97 11.54
N SER A 74 -7.69 -8.34 10.38
CA SER A 74 -8.73 -8.81 9.47
C SER A 74 -8.48 -10.23 8.94
N CYS A 75 -7.22 -10.65 8.81
CA CYS A 75 -6.87 -12.01 8.43
C CYS A 75 -7.20 -13.01 9.56
N ARG A 76 -6.86 -12.65 10.80
CA ARG A 76 -7.16 -13.43 12.00
C ARG A 76 -8.65 -13.56 12.26
N GLU A 77 -9.39 -12.46 12.16
CA GLU A 77 -10.86 -12.42 12.34
C GLU A 77 -11.59 -13.33 11.35
N ARG A 78 -11.08 -13.43 10.12
CA ARG A 78 -11.63 -14.31 9.07
C ARG A 78 -11.18 -15.77 9.17
N GLY A 79 -10.40 -16.12 10.21
CA GLY A 79 -9.82 -17.47 10.36
C GLY A 79 -8.84 -17.84 9.24
N GLU A 80 -8.35 -16.86 8.47
CA GLU A 80 -7.38 -17.10 7.41
C GLU A 80 -5.96 -17.20 8.00
N ASN A 81 -5.09 -17.98 7.35
CA ASN A 81 -3.69 -18.05 7.76
C ASN A 81 -2.93 -16.75 7.39
N PRO A 82 -2.44 -15.97 8.38
CA PRO A 82 -1.76 -14.70 8.12
C PRO A 82 -0.46 -14.83 7.32
N SER A 83 0.21 -15.98 7.36
CA SER A 83 1.43 -16.25 6.58
C SER A 83 1.16 -16.45 5.09
N LYS A 84 -0.10 -16.67 4.69
CA LYS A 84 -0.50 -16.95 3.29
C LYS A 84 -1.20 -15.78 2.60
N VAL A 85 -1.05 -14.57 3.13
CA VAL A 85 -1.61 -13.36 2.52
C VAL A 85 -0.88 -13.01 1.22
N ILE A 86 -1.66 -12.70 0.17
CA ILE A 86 -1.15 -12.31 -1.14
C ILE A 86 -1.53 -10.86 -1.43
N PHE A 87 -0.55 -9.97 -1.38
CA PHE A 87 -0.69 -8.56 -1.78
C PHE A 87 -0.71 -8.41 -3.30
N GLY A 88 -1.62 -7.60 -3.83
CA GLY A 88 -1.86 -7.42 -5.27
C GLY A 88 -2.98 -8.30 -5.85
N GLY A 89 -3.69 -9.05 -5.01
CA GLY A 89 -4.86 -9.84 -5.40
C GLY A 89 -4.55 -11.33 -5.61
N ARG A 90 -5.20 -12.19 -4.81
CA ARG A 90 -5.03 -13.65 -4.83
C ARG A 90 -5.39 -14.26 -6.19
N ASN A 91 -6.48 -13.82 -6.81
CA ASN A 91 -6.92 -14.33 -8.13
C ASN A 91 -5.95 -13.96 -9.24
N LEU A 92 -5.47 -12.71 -9.25
CA LEU A 92 -4.51 -12.22 -10.24
C LEU A 92 -3.17 -12.96 -10.13
N PHE A 93 -2.68 -13.17 -8.90
CA PHE A 93 -1.51 -13.99 -8.65
C PHE A 93 -1.67 -15.44 -9.12
N LYS A 94 -2.83 -16.07 -8.87
CA LYS A 94 -3.13 -17.42 -9.35
C LYS A 94 -3.13 -17.48 -10.88
N LYS A 95 -3.70 -16.50 -11.57
CA LYS A 95 -3.67 -16.40 -13.04
C LYS A 95 -2.22 -16.31 -13.56
N LEU A 96 -1.39 -15.46 -12.95
CA LEU A 96 0.03 -15.32 -13.29
C LEU A 96 0.82 -16.63 -13.09
N LYS A 97 0.51 -17.38 -12.04
CA LYS A 97 1.19 -18.66 -11.75
C LYS A 97 0.87 -19.75 -12.78
N LYS A 98 -0.34 -19.77 -13.34
CA LYS A 98 -0.78 -20.81 -14.30
C LYS A 98 -0.06 -20.74 -15.65
N ARG A 99 0.43 -19.57 -16.08
CA ARG A 99 1.14 -19.36 -17.36
C ARG A 99 0.39 -19.88 -18.61
N HIS A 100 -0.94 -19.93 -18.58
CA HIS A 100 -1.74 -20.27 -19.77
C HIS A 100 -1.86 -19.09 -20.75
N ILE A 101 -1.68 -17.87 -20.26
CA ILE A 101 -1.71 -16.64 -21.05
C ILE A 101 -0.28 -16.31 -21.44
N ASN A 102 -0.05 -16.02 -22.73
CA ASN A 102 1.28 -15.81 -23.30
C ASN A 102 1.42 -14.44 -23.99
N GLY A 103 2.65 -14.10 -24.34
CA GLY A 103 2.96 -12.90 -25.14
C GLY A 103 2.53 -11.59 -24.47
N ASN A 104 1.92 -10.69 -25.26
CA ASN A 104 1.55 -9.35 -24.80
C ASN A 104 0.46 -9.37 -23.73
N GLU A 105 -0.46 -10.33 -23.76
CA GLU A 105 -1.49 -10.46 -22.73
C GLU A 105 -0.88 -10.82 -21.37
N TYR A 106 0.15 -11.66 -21.36
CA TYR A 106 0.88 -11.99 -20.14
C TYR A 106 1.59 -10.76 -19.56
N LYS A 107 2.21 -9.93 -20.41
CA LYS A 107 2.85 -8.67 -19.99
C LYS A 107 1.85 -7.70 -19.37
N LYS A 108 0.65 -7.55 -19.98
CA LYS A 108 -0.44 -6.73 -19.41
C LYS A 108 -0.89 -7.26 -18.04
N LEU A 109 -1.02 -8.57 -17.89
CA LEU A 109 -1.39 -9.20 -16.62
C LEU A 109 -0.33 -8.99 -15.54
N GLN A 110 0.95 -9.06 -15.90
CA GLN A 110 2.06 -8.75 -15.00
C GLN A 110 2.02 -7.30 -14.55
N GLN A 111 1.80 -6.38 -15.49
CA GLN A 111 1.67 -4.95 -15.21
C GLN A 111 0.50 -4.69 -14.25
N GLU A 112 -0.68 -5.24 -14.51
CA GLU A 112 -1.84 -5.07 -13.63
C GLU A 112 -1.54 -5.55 -12.20
N TRP A 113 -0.82 -6.68 -12.05
CA TRP A 113 -0.47 -7.18 -10.73
C TRP A 113 0.54 -6.29 -10.01
N GLN A 114 1.51 -5.75 -10.74
CA GLN A 114 2.48 -4.80 -10.20
C GLN A 114 1.78 -3.51 -9.76
N GLU A 115 0.86 -2.98 -10.57
CA GLU A 115 0.07 -1.80 -10.26
C GLU A 115 -0.80 -2.03 -9.01
N ARG A 116 -1.55 -3.13 -8.92
CA ARG A 116 -2.33 -3.45 -7.71
C ARG A 116 -1.47 -3.65 -6.47
N ARG A 117 -0.23 -4.11 -6.64
CA ARG A 117 0.70 -4.39 -5.53
C ARG A 117 1.47 -3.13 -5.09
N LYS A 118 1.74 -2.19 -5.99
CA LYS A 118 2.64 -1.05 -5.74
C LYS A 118 1.96 0.31 -5.87
N GLY A 119 0.76 0.38 -6.43
CA GLY A 119 0.00 1.61 -6.70
C GLY A 119 -0.94 2.04 -5.57
N ASN A 120 -0.75 1.52 -4.36
CA ASN A 120 -1.56 1.93 -3.21
C ASN A 120 -0.81 2.99 -2.40
N LEU A 121 -1.56 3.95 -1.88
CA LEU A 121 -1.15 4.89 -0.85
C LEU A 121 -2.33 5.09 0.10
N TYR A 122 -2.10 4.93 1.40
CA TYR A 122 -3.09 5.26 2.42
C TYR A 122 -2.54 6.40 3.27
N SER A 123 -3.33 7.45 3.40
CA SER A 123 -2.97 8.63 4.18
C SER A 123 -4.19 9.05 4.98
N ARG A 124 -4.09 9.04 6.31
CA ARG A 124 -5.22 9.35 7.19
C ARG A 124 -5.16 10.77 7.76
N GLY A 125 -6.34 11.28 8.06
CA GLY A 125 -6.52 12.52 8.80
C GLY A 125 -6.28 12.38 10.30
N ASP A 126 -5.90 13.48 10.93
CA ASP A 126 -5.78 13.63 12.37
C ASP A 126 -6.55 14.87 12.81
N LYS A 127 -7.57 14.66 13.66
CA LYS A 127 -8.44 15.71 14.16
C LYS A 127 -7.66 16.82 14.88
N THR A 128 -6.61 16.45 15.62
CA THR A 128 -5.75 17.41 16.35
C THR A 128 -4.88 18.26 15.41
N LYS A 129 -4.72 17.82 14.15
CA LYS A 129 -3.93 18.48 13.10
C LYS A 129 -4.80 19.05 11.99
N LYS A 130 -6.09 19.26 12.25
CA LYS A 130 -7.09 19.79 11.30
C LYS A 130 -7.17 18.98 9.99
N GLY A 131 -7.00 17.66 10.07
CA GLY A 131 -7.12 16.75 8.93
C GLY A 131 -5.85 15.98 8.62
N ASN A 132 -5.70 15.54 7.37
CA ASN A 132 -4.47 14.87 6.90
C ASN A 132 -3.29 15.87 7.00
N LEU A 133 -2.02 15.52 6.87
CA LEU A 133 -0.93 16.53 6.71
C LEU A 133 -0.20 16.38 5.38
N ASN A 134 -0.35 15.24 4.72
CA ASN A 134 0.30 14.93 3.46
C ASN A 134 -0.64 15.10 2.25
N THR A 135 -1.95 15.30 2.47
CA THR A 135 -2.94 15.42 1.39
C THR A 135 -3.97 16.47 1.78
N ARG A 136 -4.23 17.42 0.89
CA ARG A 136 -5.25 18.46 1.02
C ARG A 136 -6.18 18.37 -0.19
N ILE A 137 -7.45 18.65 0.04
CA ILE A 137 -8.40 18.89 -1.05
C ILE A 137 -8.60 20.39 -1.05
N GLU A 138 -8.26 21.01 -2.17
CA GLU A 138 -8.53 22.42 -2.42
C GLU A 138 -9.77 22.47 -3.32
N ILE A 139 -10.66 23.41 -3.02
CA ILE A 139 -11.88 23.65 -3.78
C ILE A 139 -11.67 25.04 -4.37
N ASP A 140 -11.59 25.10 -5.70
CA ASP A 140 -11.63 26.34 -6.46
C ASP A 140 -13.08 26.83 -6.60
#